data_AF-A0A971LIN0-F1
#
_entry.id   AF-A0A971LIN0-F1
#
_cell.length_a   1.000
_cell.length_b   1.000
_cell.length_c   1.000
_cell.angle_alpha   90.00
_cell.angle_beta   90.00
_cell.angle_gamma   90.00
#
_symmetry.space_group_name_H-M   'P 1'
#
loop_
_entity.id
_entity.type
_entity.pdbx_description
1 polymer ?
#
loop_
_entity_poly.entity_id
_entity_poly.type
_entity_poly.pdbx_seq_one_letter_code
_entity_poly.pdbx_strand_id
1 'polypeptide(L)'
;TEKGATQVVEIGDTIVHNQELLQAVNVLAEKIVALKDEGLQVMDILMTQTRESVAVTEAIGENIAHTSASAQRIDAASQMINNITAQTNLLALNAAIEAARAGEAGKGFAVVADEIRKLAEQANTFTSEISEVIQDLLEKTETTVNTMKGVSQIVDEQTAIANQTHMKFNDIAAAIEEMKRAMLNFQQSMEEMGAKKDMVLDVIQNLSAIAQENAAGTEQASASVEEQTSAIEEISAASSNLAQLAQEMLDAVQRFKFS
;
A
#
# COMPACT_ATOMS: atom_id res chain seq x y z
N THR A 1 -33.42 -34.66 -18.30
CA THR A 1 -32.46 -35.03 -17.25
C THR A 1 -31.03 -34.83 -17.71
N GLU A 2 -30.66 -35.25 -18.92
CA GLU A 2 -29.31 -35.08 -19.50
C GLU A 2 -28.77 -33.64 -19.44
N LYS A 3 -29.53 -32.65 -19.93
CA LYS A 3 -29.14 -31.22 -19.80
C LYS A 3 -28.90 -30.76 -18.36
N GLY A 4 -29.65 -31.31 -17.40
CA GLY A 4 -29.48 -30.99 -15.99
C GLY A 4 -28.18 -31.57 -15.43
N ALA A 5 -27.85 -32.82 -15.79
CA ALA A 5 -26.59 -33.43 -15.39
C ALA A 5 -25.39 -32.66 -15.95
N THR A 6 -25.45 -32.20 -17.20
CA THR A 6 -24.42 -31.34 -17.81
C THR A 6 -24.23 -30.04 -17.04
N GLN A 7 -25.31 -29.33 -16.70
CA GLN A 7 -25.21 -28.09 -15.90
C GLN A 7 -24.62 -28.33 -14.51
N VAL A 8 -24.91 -29.46 -13.88
CA VAL A 8 -24.34 -29.82 -12.57
C VAL A 8 -22.85 -30.12 -12.66
N VAL A 9 -22.37 -30.67 -13.78
CA VAL A 9 -20.94 -30.82 -14.07
C VAL A 9 -20.27 -29.45 -14.23
N GLU A 10 -20.85 -28.54 -15.01
CA GLU A 10 -20.34 -27.16 -15.18
C GLU A 10 -20.24 -26.39 -13.85
N ILE A 11 -21.20 -26.59 -12.93
CA ILE A 11 -21.12 -26.06 -11.56
C ILE A 11 -19.90 -26.63 -10.83
N GLY A 12 -19.61 -27.92 -11.00
CA GLY A 12 -18.42 -28.56 -10.44
C GLY A 12 -17.13 -27.94 -10.95
N ASP A 13 -17.02 -27.73 -12.26
CA ASP A 13 -15.85 -27.09 -12.87
C ASP A 13 -15.67 -25.66 -12.37
N THR A 14 -16.78 -24.91 -12.22
CA THR A 14 -16.77 -23.57 -11.64
C THR A 14 -16.32 -23.59 -10.17
N ILE A 15 -16.70 -24.62 -9.41
CA ILE A 15 -16.26 -24.78 -8.02
C ILE A 15 -14.75 -24.96 -7.93
N VAL A 16 -14.20 -25.86 -8.73
CA VAL A 16 -12.75 -26.11 -8.78
C VAL A 16 -12.01 -24.84 -9.20
N HIS A 17 -12.49 -24.15 -10.24
CA HIS A 17 -11.88 -22.91 -10.69
C HIS A 17 -11.87 -21.82 -9.59
N ASN A 18 -12.97 -21.66 -8.85
CA ASN A 18 -13.04 -20.71 -7.75
C ASN A 18 -12.12 -21.10 -6.57
N GLN A 19 -11.88 -22.39 -6.33
CA GLN A 19 -10.89 -22.85 -5.34
C GLN A 19 -9.46 -22.47 -5.76
N GLU A 20 -9.11 -22.63 -7.04
CA GLU A 20 -7.81 -22.18 -7.58
C GLU A 20 -7.62 -20.67 -7.43
N LEU A 21 -8.66 -19.89 -7.74
CA LEU A 21 -8.65 -18.43 -7.54
C LEU A 21 -8.44 -18.06 -6.07
N LEU A 22 -9.11 -18.76 -5.15
CA LEU A 22 -8.95 -18.51 -3.72
C LEU A 22 -7.51 -18.80 -3.25
N GLN A 23 -6.89 -19.87 -3.74
CA GLN A 23 -5.50 -20.19 -3.44
C GLN A 23 -4.56 -19.10 -3.97
N ALA A 24 -4.81 -18.59 -5.19
CA ALA A 24 -4.04 -17.50 -5.75
C ALA A 24 -4.16 -16.21 -4.91
N VAL A 25 -5.37 -15.88 -4.44
CA VAL A 25 -5.57 -14.74 -3.52
C VAL A 25 -4.82 -14.95 -2.21
N ASN A 26 -4.70 -16.18 -1.70
CA ASN A 26 -4.01 -16.45 -0.44
C ASN A 26 -2.50 -16.17 -0.57
N VAL A 27 -1.91 -16.63 -1.68
CA VAL A 27 -0.50 -16.35 -2.01
C VAL A 27 -0.27 -14.84 -2.16
N LEU A 28 -1.21 -14.12 -2.77
CA LEU A 28 -1.12 -12.66 -2.87
C LEU A 28 -1.22 -11.99 -1.49
N ALA A 29 -2.11 -12.45 -0.62
CA ALA A 29 -2.25 -11.92 0.73
C ALA A 29 -0.94 -12.11 1.54
N GLU A 30 -0.32 -13.29 1.48
CA GLU A 30 0.98 -13.56 2.10
C GLU A 30 2.08 -12.64 1.56
N LYS A 31 2.11 -12.42 0.24
CA LYS A 31 3.05 -11.48 -0.37
C LYS A 31 2.85 -10.04 0.11
N ILE A 32 1.60 -9.59 0.27
CA ILE A 32 1.32 -8.25 0.80
C ILE A 32 1.77 -8.14 2.25
N VAL A 33 1.60 -9.18 3.08
CA VAL A 33 2.14 -9.21 4.45
C VAL A 33 3.65 -9.01 4.45
N ALA A 34 4.37 -9.75 3.62
CA ALA A 34 5.83 -9.62 3.49
C ALA A 34 6.24 -8.20 3.07
N LEU A 35 5.60 -7.63 2.04
CA LEU A 35 5.86 -6.26 1.59
C LEU A 35 5.54 -5.22 2.67
N LYS A 36 4.48 -5.45 3.47
CA LYS A 36 4.12 -4.59 4.61
C LYS A 36 5.19 -4.68 5.71
N ASP A 37 5.70 -5.88 6.01
CA ASP A 37 6.73 -6.09 7.02
C ASP A 37 8.06 -5.42 6.60
N GLU A 38 8.46 -5.58 5.34
CA GLU A 38 9.59 -4.87 4.76
C GLU A 38 9.39 -3.34 4.83
N GLY A 39 8.18 -2.86 4.49
CA GLY A 39 7.83 -1.45 4.59
C GLY A 39 7.93 -0.87 6.01
N LEU A 40 7.51 -1.63 7.03
CA LEU A 40 7.67 -1.26 8.43
C LEU A 40 9.14 -1.22 8.86
N GLN A 41 9.96 -2.18 8.44
CA GLN A 41 11.40 -2.17 8.73
C GLN A 41 12.09 -0.94 8.12
N VAL A 42 11.75 -0.60 6.87
CA VAL A 42 12.25 0.62 6.23
C VAL A 42 11.80 1.87 7.00
N MET A 43 10.58 1.88 7.54
CA MET A 43 10.07 2.98 8.35
C MET A 43 10.83 3.13 9.68
N ASP A 44 11.16 2.02 10.35
CA ASP A 44 11.95 2.03 11.58
C ASP A 44 13.37 2.58 11.35
N ILE A 45 13.99 2.19 10.22
CA ILE A 45 15.28 2.73 9.79
C ILE A 45 15.15 4.23 9.52
N LEU A 46 14.11 4.66 8.80
CA LEU A 46 13.85 6.07 8.51
C LEU A 46 13.70 6.87 9.81
N MET A 47 12.89 6.40 10.76
CA MET A 47 12.71 7.08 12.06
C MET A 47 14.03 7.18 12.85
N THR A 48 14.89 6.16 12.76
CA THR A 48 16.21 6.18 13.39
C THR A 48 17.11 7.24 12.74
N GLN A 49 17.17 7.28 11.41
CA GLN A 49 17.93 8.29 10.66
C GLN A 49 17.40 9.71 10.87
N THR A 50 16.08 9.87 11.01
CA THR A 50 15.46 11.16 11.35
C THR A 50 15.92 11.64 12.73
N ARG A 51 15.95 10.76 13.74
CA ARG A 51 16.49 11.11 15.08
C ARG A 51 17.98 11.48 15.04
N GLU A 52 18.77 10.76 14.26
CA GLU A 52 20.19 11.10 14.07
C GLU A 52 20.33 12.48 13.40
N SER A 53 19.47 12.79 12.42
CA SER A 53 19.45 14.10 11.76
C SER A 53 19.11 15.24 12.72
N VAL A 54 18.18 15.02 13.68
CA VAL A 54 17.91 15.99 14.76
C VAL A 54 19.18 16.25 15.57
N ALA A 55 19.83 15.19 16.06
CA ALA A 55 21.03 15.32 16.89
C ALA A 55 22.18 16.04 16.15
N VAL A 56 22.38 15.74 14.86
CA VAL A 56 23.37 16.43 14.03
C VAL A 56 23.00 17.91 13.84
N THR A 57 21.73 18.23 13.62
CA THR A 57 21.25 19.61 13.48
C THR A 57 21.47 20.43 14.76
N GLU A 58 21.19 19.83 15.92
CA GLU A 58 21.46 20.45 17.23
C GLU A 58 22.96 20.71 17.43
N ALA A 59 23.81 19.72 17.14
CA ALA A 59 25.27 19.86 17.26
C ALA A 59 25.83 20.95 16.33
N ILE A 60 25.29 21.09 15.11
CA ILE A 60 25.66 22.20 14.22
C ILE A 60 25.22 23.54 14.83
N GLY A 61 24.02 23.61 15.40
CA GLY A 61 23.54 24.79 16.11
C GLY A 61 24.48 25.25 17.23
N GLU A 62 24.97 24.33 18.05
CA GLU A 62 25.95 24.62 19.11
C GLU A 62 27.28 25.13 18.54
N ASN A 63 27.83 24.48 17.51
CA ASN A 63 29.09 24.90 16.87
C ASN A 63 28.99 26.31 16.25
N ILE A 64 27.84 26.63 15.65
CA ILE A 64 27.55 27.95 15.10
C ILE A 64 27.44 29.00 16.21
N ALA A 65 26.82 28.67 17.34
CA ALA A 65 26.78 29.55 18.51
C ALA A 65 28.21 29.83 19.06
N HIS A 66 29.06 28.80 19.15
CA HIS A 66 30.47 28.96 19.53
C HIS A 66 31.26 29.82 18.54
N THR A 67 31.01 29.66 17.25
CA THR A 67 31.64 30.46 16.19
C THR A 67 31.22 31.93 16.30
N SER A 68 29.93 32.20 16.51
CA SER A 68 29.40 33.55 16.74
C SER A 68 30.06 34.22 17.95
N ALA A 69 30.13 33.52 19.08
CA ALA A 69 30.76 34.04 20.29
C ALA A 69 32.25 34.32 20.09
N SER A 70 32.95 33.47 19.33
CA SER A 70 34.37 33.66 19.00
C SER A 70 34.57 34.88 18.11
N ALA A 71 33.71 35.08 17.11
CA ALA A 71 33.71 36.23 16.23
C ALA A 71 33.52 37.54 17.01
N GLN A 72 32.54 37.58 17.92
CA GLN A 72 32.31 38.74 18.80
C GLN A 72 33.53 39.07 19.68
N ARG A 73 34.24 38.06 20.17
CA ARG A 73 35.48 38.27 20.94
C ARG A 73 36.60 38.83 20.08
N ILE A 74 36.72 38.38 18.83
CA ILE A 74 37.70 38.92 17.88
C ILE A 74 37.34 40.36 17.52
N ASP A 75 36.06 40.68 17.32
CA ASP A 75 35.63 42.06 17.06
C ASP A 75 36.02 43.00 18.22
N ALA A 76 35.72 42.61 19.45
CA ALA A 76 36.09 43.39 20.64
C ALA A 76 37.62 43.58 20.76
N ALA A 77 38.41 42.55 20.41
CA ALA A 77 39.87 42.66 20.38
C ALA A 77 40.35 43.59 19.24
N SER A 78 39.74 43.51 18.05
CA SER A 78 40.05 44.38 16.91
C SER A 78 39.78 45.85 17.26
N GLN A 79 38.63 46.13 17.87
CA GLN A 79 38.29 47.48 18.36
C GLN A 79 39.29 48.00 19.39
N MET A 80 39.76 47.14 20.31
CA MET A 80 40.79 47.50 21.28
C MET A 80 42.13 47.83 20.59
N ILE A 81 42.55 47.03 19.62
CA ILE A 81 43.78 47.30 18.84
C ILE A 81 43.63 48.61 18.08
N ASN A 82 42.48 48.88 17.44
CA ASN A 82 42.22 50.13 16.75
C ASN A 82 42.36 51.33 17.69
N ASN A 83 41.79 51.25 18.91
CA ASN A 83 41.93 52.29 19.94
C ASN A 83 43.40 52.51 20.36
N ILE A 84 44.15 51.43 20.61
CA ILE A 84 45.59 51.49 20.96
C ILE A 84 46.38 52.14 19.82
N THR A 85 46.05 51.77 18.59
CA THR A 85 46.74 52.22 17.40
C THR A 85 46.44 53.69 17.10
N ALA A 86 45.19 54.14 17.26
CA ALA A 86 44.82 55.54 17.21
C ALA A 86 45.54 56.38 18.27
N GLN A 87 45.65 55.88 19.50
CA GLN A 87 46.42 56.55 20.56
C GLN A 87 47.92 56.59 20.25
N THR A 88 48.48 55.50 19.71
CA THR A 88 49.88 55.41 19.29
C THR A 88 50.18 56.39 18.15
N ASN A 89 49.27 56.51 17.19
CA ASN A 89 49.36 57.48 16.10
C ASN A 89 49.40 58.92 16.63
N LEU A 90 48.55 59.24 17.61
CA LEU A 90 48.50 60.56 18.25
C LEU A 90 49.76 60.85 19.09
N LEU A 91 50.28 59.84 19.80
CA LEU A 91 51.55 59.93 20.53
C LEU A 91 52.74 60.15 19.58
N ALA A 92 52.79 59.40 18.47
CA ALA A 92 53.81 59.52 17.45
C ALA A 92 53.78 60.90 16.78
N LEU A 93 52.58 61.42 16.50
CA LEU A 93 52.40 62.78 15.98
C LEU A 93 52.94 63.83 16.96
N ASN A 94 52.61 63.72 18.25
CA ASN A 94 53.12 64.63 19.28
C ASN A 94 54.65 64.55 19.41
N ALA A 95 55.22 63.35 19.33
CA ALA A 95 56.67 63.14 19.35
C ALA A 95 57.35 63.74 18.11
N ALA A 96 56.74 63.62 16.92
CA ALA A 96 57.25 64.24 15.69
C ALA A 96 57.23 65.77 15.78
N ILE A 97 56.19 66.36 16.37
CA ILE A 97 56.08 67.80 16.61
C ILE A 97 57.19 68.27 17.57
N GLU A 98 57.39 67.59 18.69
CA GLU A 98 58.41 67.98 19.68
C GLU A 98 59.84 67.77 19.15
N ALA A 99 60.06 66.72 18.34
CA ALA A 99 61.31 66.49 17.65
C ALA A 99 61.62 67.59 16.62
N ALA A 100 60.62 68.07 15.87
CA ALA A 100 60.77 69.22 14.98
C ALA A 100 61.10 70.51 15.75
N ARG A 101 60.53 70.66 16.95
CA ARG A 101 60.77 71.80 17.85
C ARG A 101 62.19 71.85 18.42
N ALA A 102 62.81 70.69 18.63
CA ALA A 102 64.20 70.55 19.07
C ALA A 102 65.26 70.82 17.96
N GLY A 103 64.84 71.09 16.73
CA GLY A 103 65.72 71.47 15.62
C GLY A 103 66.71 70.36 15.23
N GLU A 104 67.98 70.71 15.02
CA GLU A 104 69.04 69.75 14.62
C GLU A 104 69.22 68.59 15.62
N ALA A 105 69.00 68.82 16.92
CA ALA A 105 69.13 67.80 17.95
C ALA A 105 68.00 66.75 17.92
N GLY A 106 66.85 67.09 17.32
CA GLY A 106 65.66 66.23 17.25
C GLY A 106 65.53 65.40 15.96
N LYS A 107 66.40 65.61 14.95
CA LYS A 107 66.28 64.93 13.63
C LYS A 107 66.17 63.41 13.71
N GLY A 108 66.96 62.76 14.56
CA GLY A 108 66.90 61.31 14.74
C GLY A 108 65.58 60.85 15.35
N PHE A 109 65.05 61.59 16.34
CA PHE A 109 63.76 61.31 16.97
C PHE A 109 62.58 61.55 16.02
N ALA A 110 62.67 62.56 15.15
CA ALA A 110 61.64 62.85 14.16
C ALA A 110 61.44 61.69 13.16
N VAL A 111 62.54 61.05 12.72
CA VAL A 111 62.47 59.87 11.83
C VAL A 111 61.80 58.70 12.53
N VAL A 112 62.17 58.42 13.78
CA VAL A 112 61.55 57.34 14.57
C VAL A 112 60.06 57.61 14.81
N ALA A 113 59.68 58.85 15.12
CA ALA A 113 58.29 59.23 15.33
C ALA A 113 57.43 59.08 14.06
N ASP A 114 57.94 59.47 12.88
CA ASP A 114 57.22 59.27 11.62
C ASP A 114 57.09 57.79 11.24
N GLU A 115 58.08 56.95 11.57
CA GLU A 115 57.99 55.50 11.35
C GLU A 115 56.95 54.84 12.26
N ILE A 116 56.90 55.21 13.54
CA ILE A 116 55.85 54.75 14.47
C ILE A 116 54.46 55.20 13.99
N ARG A 117 54.34 56.44 13.47
CA ARG A 117 53.09 56.96 12.91
C ARG A 117 52.62 56.11 11.73
N LYS A 118 53.50 55.78 10.79
CA LYS A 118 53.18 54.91 9.64
C LYS A 118 52.78 53.50 10.06
N LEU A 119 53.49 52.91 11.02
CA LEU A 119 53.12 51.59 11.58
C LEU A 119 51.74 51.62 12.23
N ALA A 120 51.40 52.72 12.92
CA ALA A 120 50.07 52.90 13.49
C ALA A 120 49.00 53.05 12.39
N GLU A 121 49.23 53.85 11.35
CA GLU A 121 48.30 53.97 10.23
C GLU A 121 48.08 52.60 9.53
N GLN A 122 49.14 51.81 9.33
CA GLN A 122 49.03 50.46 8.76
C GLN A 122 48.26 49.50 9.67
N ALA A 123 48.51 49.52 10.98
CA ALA A 123 47.78 48.70 11.94
C ALA A 123 46.29 49.07 11.98
N ASN A 124 45.93 50.34 11.85
CA ASN A 124 44.53 50.77 11.74
C ASN A 124 43.86 50.17 10.50
N THR A 125 44.51 50.23 9.34
CA THR A 125 44.01 49.61 8.11
C THR A 125 43.75 48.11 8.30
N PHE A 126 44.71 47.37 8.87
CA PHE A 126 44.54 45.94 9.15
C PHE A 126 43.39 45.66 10.12
N THR A 127 43.21 46.46 11.18
CA THR A 127 42.07 46.28 12.09
C THR A 127 40.72 46.55 11.40
N SER A 128 40.67 47.48 10.45
CA SER A 128 39.47 47.74 9.66
C SER A 128 39.12 46.56 8.76
N GLU A 129 40.11 45.99 8.07
CA GLU A 129 39.93 44.78 7.26
C GLU A 129 39.46 43.58 8.11
N ILE A 130 40.03 43.42 9.32
CA ILE A 130 39.58 42.38 10.27
C ILE A 130 38.12 42.61 10.67
N SER A 131 37.71 43.84 10.98
CA SER A 131 36.33 44.14 11.34
C SER A 131 35.34 43.85 10.20
N GLU A 132 35.70 44.14 8.94
CA GLU A 132 34.88 43.77 7.78
C GLU A 132 34.69 42.24 7.68
N VAL A 133 35.77 41.47 7.84
CA VAL A 133 35.72 40.00 7.83
C VAL A 133 34.87 39.45 8.96
N ILE A 134 34.96 40.05 10.16
CA ILE A 134 34.16 39.62 11.31
C ILE A 134 32.68 39.94 11.12
N GLN A 135 32.35 41.09 10.53
CA GLN A 135 30.96 41.45 10.22
C GLN A 135 30.33 40.47 9.22
N ASP A 136 31.04 40.13 8.15
CA ASP A 136 30.61 39.11 7.17
C ASP A 136 30.45 37.73 7.83
N LEU A 137 31.37 37.36 8.73
CA LEU A 137 31.30 36.11 9.46
C LEU A 137 30.07 36.07 10.38
N LEU A 138 29.76 37.16 11.11
CA LEU A 138 28.58 37.25 11.96
C LEU A 138 27.27 37.13 11.16
N GLU A 139 27.18 37.80 10.02
CA GLU A 139 26.01 37.73 9.12
C GLU A 139 25.78 36.31 8.57
N LYS A 140 26.86 35.64 8.14
CA LYS A 140 26.80 34.23 7.70
C LYS A 140 26.39 33.30 8.83
N THR A 141 26.86 33.56 10.04
CA THR A 141 26.51 32.77 11.22
C THR A 141 25.03 32.91 11.54
N GLU A 142 24.48 34.14 11.51
CA GLU A 142 23.04 34.40 11.70
C GLU A 142 22.18 33.73 10.61
N THR A 143 22.58 33.85 9.35
CA THR A 143 21.90 33.19 8.23
C THR A 143 21.88 31.67 8.39
N THR A 144 22.98 31.09 8.89
CA THR A 144 23.08 29.66 9.16
C THR A 144 22.14 29.25 10.29
N VAL A 145 22.03 30.03 11.38
CA VAL A 145 21.06 29.77 12.45
C VAL A 145 19.62 29.76 11.93
N ASN A 146 19.26 30.72 11.08
CA ASN A 146 17.91 30.77 10.50
C ASN A 146 17.64 29.58 9.58
N THR A 147 18.62 29.17 8.78
CA THR A 147 18.54 27.94 7.98
C THR A 147 18.33 26.71 8.86
N MET A 148 19.07 26.59 9.97
CA MET A 148 18.94 25.46 10.91
C MET A 148 17.57 25.40 11.58
N LYS A 149 16.95 26.54 11.90
CA LYS A 149 15.55 26.56 12.37
C LYS A 149 14.58 26.00 11.33
N GLY A 150 14.78 26.34 10.06
CA GLY A 150 14.01 25.78 8.95
C GLY A 150 14.19 24.27 8.81
N VAL A 151 15.43 23.78 8.92
CA VAL A 151 15.74 22.34 8.93
C VAL A 151 15.05 21.63 10.09
N SER A 152 15.07 22.20 11.30
CA SER A 152 14.37 21.64 12.46
C SER A 152 12.88 21.46 12.20
N GLN A 153 12.22 22.46 11.61
CA GLN A 153 10.80 22.36 11.27
C GLN A 153 10.53 21.25 10.24
N ILE A 154 11.37 21.13 9.21
CA ILE A 154 11.23 20.08 8.19
C ILE A 154 11.36 18.69 8.83
N VAL A 155 12.28 18.52 9.78
CA VAL A 155 12.49 17.25 10.48
C VAL A 155 11.30 16.89 11.38
N ASP A 156 10.69 17.88 12.03
CA ASP A 156 9.46 17.69 12.81
C ASP A 156 8.29 17.23 11.92
N GLU A 157 8.10 17.90 10.77
CA GLU A 157 7.10 17.52 9.77
C GLU A 157 7.34 16.12 9.21
N GLN A 158 8.61 15.79 8.90
CA GLN A 158 9.02 14.46 8.44
C GLN A 158 8.70 13.37 9.48
N THR A 159 8.96 13.66 10.76
CA THR A 159 8.64 12.74 11.87
C THR A 159 7.14 12.48 11.96
N ALA A 160 6.31 13.52 11.80
CA ALA A 160 4.85 13.37 11.79
C ALA A 160 4.38 12.49 10.61
N ILE A 161 4.90 12.72 9.40
CA ILE A 161 4.56 11.95 8.19
C ILE A 161 5.02 10.49 8.33
N ALA A 162 6.21 10.24 8.87
CA ALA A 162 6.71 8.89 9.12
C ALA A 162 5.78 8.12 10.07
N ASN A 163 5.36 8.73 11.18
CA ASN A 163 4.39 8.15 12.12
C ASN A 163 3.04 7.86 11.46
N GLN A 164 2.52 8.78 10.63
CA GLN A 164 1.28 8.56 9.88
C GLN A 164 1.41 7.37 8.92
N THR A 165 2.55 7.25 8.24
CA THR A 165 2.82 6.14 7.33
C THR A 165 2.92 4.81 8.09
N HIS A 166 3.56 4.80 9.25
CA HIS A 166 3.59 3.64 10.15
C HIS A 166 2.17 3.21 10.55
N MET A 167 1.29 4.15 10.92
CA MET A 167 -0.11 3.84 11.20
C MET A 167 -0.84 3.24 9.98
N LYS A 168 -0.57 3.73 8.77
CA LYS A 168 -1.18 3.18 7.55
C LYS A 168 -0.77 1.74 7.27
N PHE A 169 0.46 1.35 7.58
CA PHE A 169 0.87 -0.05 7.50
C PHE A 169 0.14 -0.94 8.52
N ASN A 170 -0.20 -0.43 9.71
CA ASN A 170 -1.04 -1.14 10.66
C ASN A 170 -2.49 -1.29 10.15
N ASP A 171 -3.05 -0.25 9.54
CA ASP A 171 -4.37 -0.33 8.88
C ASP A 171 -4.37 -1.42 7.79
N ILE A 172 -3.31 -1.48 6.98
CA ILE A 172 -3.12 -2.52 5.95
C ILE A 172 -3.06 -3.91 6.59
N ALA A 173 -2.33 -4.09 7.69
CA ALA A 173 -2.28 -5.38 8.39
C ALA A 173 -3.67 -5.84 8.87
N ALA A 174 -4.46 -4.93 9.43
CA ALA A 174 -5.83 -5.23 9.85
C ALA A 174 -6.72 -5.64 8.66
N ALA A 175 -6.63 -4.93 7.53
CA ALA A 175 -7.39 -5.24 6.32
C ALA A 175 -7.02 -6.61 5.73
N ILE A 176 -5.73 -7.00 5.78
CA ILE A 176 -5.29 -8.33 5.34
C ILE A 176 -5.85 -9.43 6.24
N GLU A 177 -5.87 -9.22 7.56
CA GLU A 177 -6.46 -10.20 8.49
C GLU A 177 -7.97 -10.36 8.30
N GLU A 178 -8.67 -9.28 7.96
CA GLU A 178 -10.08 -9.36 7.56
C GLU A 178 -10.26 -10.12 6.24
N MET A 179 -9.41 -9.85 5.25
CA MET A 179 -9.39 -10.56 3.97
C MET A 179 -9.19 -12.07 4.15
N LYS A 180 -8.23 -12.49 4.99
CA LYS A 180 -8.01 -13.91 5.32
C LYS A 180 -9.25 -14.57 5.91
N ARG A 181 -9.98 -13.88 6.81
CA ARG A 181 -11.24 -14.41 7.36
C ARG A 181 -12.32 -14.54 6.29
N ALA A 182 -12.47 -13.55 5.42
CA ALA A 182 -13.41 -13.60 4.30
C ALA A 182 -13.10 -14.77 3.36
N MET A 183 -11.82 -15.04 3.12
CA MET A 183 -11.37 -16.17 2.32
C MET A 183 -11.69 -17.52 2.96
N LEU A 184 -11.49 -17.69 4.26
CA LEU A 184 -11.88 -18.92 4.97
C LEU A 184 -13.39 -19.17 4.87
N ASN A 185 -14.20 -18.12 5.05
CA ASN A 185 -15.65 -18.23 4.88
C ASN A 185 -16.03 -18.58 3.43
N PHE A 186 -15.32 -18.02 2.44
CA PHE A 186 -15.52 -18.35 1.04
C PHE A 186 -15.19 -19.81 0.77
N GLN A 187 -14.07 -20.33 1.31
CA GLN A 187 -13.70 -21.73 1.18
C GLN A 187 -14.79 -22.66 1.72
N GLN A 188 -15.30 -22.38 2.93
CA GLN A 188 -16.41 -23.15 3.49
C GLN A 188 -17.65 -23.12 2.59
N SER A 189 -18.00 -21.95 2.05
CA SER A 189 -19.14 -21.84 1.11
C SER A 189 -18.94 -22.66 -0.15
N MET A 190 -17.70 -22.78 -0.66
CA MET A 190 -17.37 -23.60 -1.83
C MET A 190 -17.51 -25.09 -1.53
N GLU A 191 -17.07 -25.54 -0.34
CA GLU A 191 -17.25 -26.92 0.12
C GLU A 191 -18.73 -27.29 0.26
N GLU A 192 -19.54 -26.41 0.86
CA GLU A 192 -20.99 -26.59 0.96
C GLU A 192 -21.66 -26.62 -0.43
N MET A 193 -21.18 -25.82 -1.37
CA MET A 193 -21.69 -25.82 -2.74
C MET A 193 -21.34 -27.11 -3.48
N GLY A 194 -20.16 -27.68 -3.24
CA GLY A 194 -19.76 -29.00 -3.74
C GLY A 194 -20.70 -30.09 -3.25
N ALA A 195 -20.95 -30.16 -1.94
CA ALA A 195 -21.87 -31.13 -1.35
C ALA A 195 -23.30 -30.99 -1.91
N LYS A 196 -23.80 -29.76 -2.07
CA LYS A 196 -25.13 -29.52 -2.68
C LYS A 196 -25.18 -29.93 -4.15
N LYS A 197 -24.12 -29.66 -4.91
CA LYS A 197 -23.99 -30.09 -6.31
C LYS A 197 -24.06 -31.61 -6.43
N ASP A 198 -23.38 -32.35 -5.56
CA ASP A 198 -23.41 -33.81 -5.56
C ASP A 198 -24.81 -34.35 -5.22
N MET A 199 -25.49 -33.79 -4.21
CA MET A 199 -26.88 -34.16 -3.91
C MET A 199 -27.84 -33.92 -5.09
N VAL A 200 -27.66 -32.82 -5.83
CA VAL A 200 -28.49 -32.54 -7.02
C VAL A 200 -28.18 -33.55 -8.14
N LEU A 201 -26.91 -33.95 -8.30
CA LEU A 201 -26.52 -34.96 -9.28
C LEU A 201 -27.24 -36.29 -9.01
N ASP A 202 -27.25 -36.75 -7.75
CA ASP A 202 -27.94 -37.97 -7.33
C ASP A 202 -29.45 -37.90 -7.60
N VAL A 203 -30.10 -36.76 -7.32
CA VAL A 203 -31.52 -36.55 -7.62
C VAL A 203 -31.80 -36.64 -9.12
N ILE A 204 -30.93 -36.06 -9.97
CA ILE A 204 -31.08 -36.13 -11.43
C ILE A 204 -30.89 -37.56 -11.94
N GLN A 205 -29.94 -38.30 -11.40
CA GLN A 205 -29.72 -39.72 -11.76
C GLN A 205 -30.93 -40.58 -11.38
N ASN A 206 -31.46 -40.42 -10.18
CA ASN A 206 -32.68 -41.09 -9.74
C ASN A 206 -33.88 -40.73 -10.63
N LEU A 207 -34.02 -39.46 -11.01
CA LEU A 207 -35.10 -39.02 -11.90
C LEU A 207 -34.97 -39.61 -13.31
N SER A 208 -33.74 -39.77 -13.83
CA SER A 208 -33.49 -40.48 -15.09
C SER A 208 -33.91 -41.95 -15.00
N ALA A 209 -33.58 -42.64 -13.91
CA ALA A 209 -33.95 -44.03 -13.71
C ALA A 209 -35.48 -44.21 -13.67
N ILE A 210 -36.19 -43.36 -12.92
CA ILE A 210 -37.66 -43.36 -12.85
C ILE A 210 -38.28 -43.05 -14.23
N ALA A 211 -37.73 -42.08 -14.96
CA ALA A 211 -38.23 -41.75 -16.30
C ALA A 211 -38.09 -42.93 -17.27
N GLN A 212 -37.00 -43.68 -17.17
CA GLN A 212 -36.76 -44.86 -18.00
C GLN A 212 -37.69 -46.03 -17.61
N GLU A 213 -37.94 -46.24 -16.32
CA GLU A 213 -38.92 -47.21 -15.83
C GLU A 213 -40.35 -46.86 -16.31
N ASN A 214 -40.74 -45.59 -16.22
CA ASN A 214 -42.04 -45.11 -16.70
C ASN A 214 -42.21 -45.28 -18.21
N ALA A 215 -41.14 -45.05 -19.00
CA ALA A 215 -41.15 -45.29 -20.44
C ALA A 215 -41.40 -46.77 -20.74
N ALA A 216 -40.64 -47.67 -20.09
CA ALA A 216 -40.82 -49.12 -20.24
C ALA A 216 -42.23 -49.58 -19.79
N GLY A 217 -42.74 -49.05 -18.69
CA GLY A 217 -44.09 -49.34 -18.21
C GLY A 217 -45.18 -48.86 -19.17
N THR A 218 -44.97 -47.70 -19.81
CA THR A 218 -45.89 -47.16 -20.83
C THR A 218 -45.87 -48.00 -22.11
N GLU A 219 -44.69 -48.47 -22.54
CA GLU A 219 -44.56 -49.40 -23.68
C GLU A 219 -45.28 -50.72 -23.38
N GLN A 220 -45.07 -51.30 -22.20
CA GLN A 220 -45.74 -52.54 -21.79
C GLN A 220 -47.27 -52.37 -21.72
N ALA A 221 -47.74 -51.26 -21.15
CA ALA A 221 -49.18 -50.96 -21.09
C ALA A 221 -49.77 -50.79 -22.51
N SER A 222 -49.03 -50.16 -23.42
CA SER A 222 -49.46 -50.00 -24.82
C SER A 222 -49.59 -51.34 -25.53
N ALA A 223 -48.60 -52.24 -25.34
CA ALA A 223 -48.67 -53.61 -25.86
C ALA A 223 -49.86 -54.40 -25.28
N SER A 224 -50.13 -54.30 -23.98
CA SER A 224 -51.31 -54.94 -23.36
C SER A 224 -52.63 -54.40 -23.93
N VAL A 225 -52.71 -53.09 -24.22
CA VAL A 225 -53.89 -52.49 -24.87
C VAL A 225 -54.07 -53.00 -26.29
N GLU A 226 -52.99 -53.18 -27.05
CA GLU A 226 -53.03 -53.79 -28.39
C GLU A 226 -53.53 -55.25 -28.33
N GLU A 227 -52.97 -56.08 -27.45
CA GLU A 227 -53.42 -57.46 -27.25
C GLU A 227 -54.90 -57.54 -26.84
N GLN A 228 -55.32 -56.68 -25.92
CA GLN A 228 -56.71 -56.61 -25.46
C GLN A 228 -57.65 -56.18 -26.59
N THR A 229 -57.21 -55.27 -27.47
CA THR A 229 -57.97 -54.85 -28.65
C THR A 229 -58.17 -56.03 -29.61
N SER A 230 -57.10 -56.79 -29.91
CA SER A 230 -57.21 -57.99 -30.75
C SER A 230 -58.13 -59.07 -30.15
N ALA A 231 -58.06 -59.29 -28.84
CA ALA A 231 -58.96 -60.23 -28.16
C ALA A 231 -60.43 -59.79 -28.24
N ILE A 232 -60.71 -58.47 -28.13
CA ILE A 232 -62.05 -57.91 -28.30
C ILE A 232 -62.56 -58.12 -29.74
N GLU A 233 -61.71 -57.95 -30.75
CA GLU A 233 -62.05 -58.23 -32.14
C GLU A 233 -62.43 -59.70 -32.36
N GLU A 234 -61.66 -60.63 -31.77
CA GLU A 234 -61.93 -62.07 -31.85
C GLU A 234 -63.24 -62.45 -31.13
N ILE A 235 -63.51 -61.87 -29.96
CA ILE A 235 -64.78 -62.05 -29.22
C ILE A 235 -65.96 -61.52 -30.05
N SER A 236 -65.79 -60.36 -30.69
CA SER A 236 -66.81 -59.77 -31.57
C SER A 236 -67.12 -60.70 -32.76
N ALA A 237 -66.09 -61.23 -33.42
CA ALA A 237 -66.24 -62.19 -34.50
C ALA A 237 -66.92 -63.50 -34.04
N ALA A 238 -66.51 -64.05 -32.91
CA ALA A 238 -67.13 -65.25 -32.33
C ALA A 238 -68.60 -65.03 -31.96
N SER A 239 -68.93 -63.86 -31.40
CA SER A 239 -70.30 -63.46 -31.07
C SER A 239 -71.16 -63.33 -32.32
N SER A 240 -70.62 -62.77 -33.40
CA SER A 240 -71.29 -62.70 -34.71
C SER A 240 -71.55 -64.10 -35.28
N ASN A 241 -70.56 -65.00 -35.23
CA ASN A 241 -70.72 -66.39 -35.68
C ASN A 241 -71.78 -67.14 -34.84
N LEU A 242 -71.79 -66.95 -33.52
CA LEU A 242 -72.77 -67.56 -32.63
C LEU A 242 -74.20 -67.06 -32.93
N ALA A 243 -74.35 -65.76 -33.18
CA ALA A 243 -75.62 -65.18 -33.59
C ALA A 243 -76.12 -65.77 -34.92
N GLN A 244 -75.22 -65.95 -35.89
CA GLN A 244 -75.53 -66.62 -37.16
C GLN A 244 -75.97 -68.08 -36.94
N LEU A 245 -75.22 -68.86 -36.15
CA LEU A 245 -75.56 -70.25 -35.87
C LEU A 245 -76.91 -70.39 -35.13
N ALA A 246 -77.19 -69.48 -34.20
CA ALA A 246 -78.47 -69.42 -33.51
C ALA A 246 -79.62 -69.15 -34.49
N GLN A 247 -79.42 -68.26 -35.47
CA GLN A 247 -80.39 -68.00 -36.54
C GLN A 247 -80.60 -69.23 -37.42
N GLU A 248 -79.54 -69.91 -37.84
CA GLU A 248 -79.61 -71.14 -38.63
C GLU A 248 -80.35 -72.27 -37.89
N MET A 249 -80.13 -72.41 -36.58
CA MET A 249 -80.86 -73.36 -35.74
C MET A 249 -82.35 -73.00 -35.63
N LEU A 250 -82.68 -71.71 -35.46
CA LEU A 250 -84.05 -71.21 -35.47
C LEU A 250 -84.77 -71.57 -36.79
N ASP A 251 -84.10 -71.32 -37.92
CA ASP A 251 -84.63 -71.62 -39.25
C ASP A 251 -84.82 -73.14 -39.46
N ALA A 252 -83.88 -73.96 -38.98
CA ALA A 252 -83.98 -75.42 -39.03
C ALA A 252 -85.16 -75.95 -38.21
N VAL A 253 -85.35 -75.46 -36.97
CA VAL A 253 -86.50 -75.82 -36.12
C VAL A 253 -87.82 -75.39 -36.75
N GLN A 254 -87.86 -74.22 -37.40
CA GLN A 254 -89.05 -73.78 -38.14
C GLN A 254 -89.39 -74.75 -39.28
N ARG A 255 -88.40 -75.24 -40.05
CA ARG A 255 -88.63 -76.25 -41.10
C ARG A 255 -89.22 -77.56 -40.55
N PHE A 256 -88.77 -78.02 -39.38
CA PHE A 256 -89.33 -79.23 -38.75
C PHE A 256 -90.74 -79.04 -38.18
N LYS A 257 -91.17 -77.81 -37.86
CA LYS A 257 -92.56 -77.53 -37.43
C LYS A 257 -93.59 -77.53 -38.57
N PHE A 258 -93.15 -77.52 -39.83
CA PHE A 258 -94.01 -77.59 -41.02
C PHE A 258 -93.98 -78.96 -41.73
N SER A 259 -93.33 -79.96 -41.12
CA SER A 259 -93.46 -81.40 -41.44
C SER A 259 -94.31 -82.11 -40.40
#